data_AF-A0A8H8QV85-F1
#
_entry.id   AF-A0A8H8QV85-F1
#
_cell.length_a   1.000
_cell.length_b   1.000
_cell.length_c   1.000
_cell.angle_alpha   90.00
_cell.angle_beta   90.00
_cell.angle_gamma   90.00
#
_symmetry.space_group_name_H-M   'P 1'
#
loop_
_entity.id
_entity.type
_entity.pdbx_description
1 polymer ?
#
loop_
_entity_poly.entity_id
_entity_poly.type
_entity_poly.pdbx_seq_one_letter_code
_entity_poly.pdbx_strand_id
1 'polypeptide(L)'
;MPICTIHLLSLTPNIPLSQFLTTIHTKTSLKPLTIARVIRWIILPTSISISELLAQNIQLLHPAPSDIPPLTGFLTTPLLTPTSQDLTLSGPLRSWITSSSAPTGAVSMLNLLSFLPGKKDQYLKYGAEFAASIGSRRGGTAKIVGSVIGEGELKEWDEIALAHYPSLAHFADMLTGEDYQEVNRKYRVGSLRDTCILCTSELELDAGGGGGGAKL
;
A
#
# COMPACT_ATOMS: atom_id res chain seq x y z
N MET A 1 -10.60 -12.15 11.88
CA MET A 1 -11.33 -11.30 10.92
C MET A 1 -10.40 -10.17 10.50
N PRO A 2 -10.36 -9.76 9.22
CA PRO A 2 -9.54 -8.62 8.80
C PRO A 2 -9.97 -7.35 9.54
N ILE A 3 -9.00 -6.54 9.96
CA ILE A 3 -9.25 -5.26 10.67
C ILE A 3 -9.86 -4.22 9.71
N CYS A 4 -9.53 -4.32 8.42
CA CYS A 4 -10.04 -3.47 7.35
C CYS A 4 -10.00 -4.25 6.02
N THR A 5 -10.96 -4.01 5.12
CA THR A 5 -10.98 -4.55 3.77
C THR A 5 -10.92 -3.39 2.77
N ILE A 6 -9.99 -3.46 1.82
CA ILE A 6 -9.88 -2.49 0.73
C ILE A 6 -10.65 -3.05 -0.46
N HIS A 7 -11.64 -2.31 -0.93
CA HIS A 7 -12.38 -2.65 -2.14
C HIS A 7 -12.00 -1.68 -3.26
N LEU A 8 -11.54 -2.24 -4.38
CA LEU A 8 -11.42 -1.50 -5.61
C LEU A 8 -12.63 -1.81 -6.50
N LEU A 9 -13.43 -0.79 -6.79
CA LEU A 9 -14.70 -0.95 -7.49
C LEU A 9 -14.73 -0.04 -8.72
N SER A 10 -15.23 -0.58 -9.84
CA SER A 10 -15.68 0.21 -10.97
C SER A 10 -17.19 0.34 -10.90
N LEU A 11 -17.70 1.57 -10.83
CA LEU A 11 -19.15 1.80 -10.92
C LEU A 11 -19.59 1.71 -12.38
N THR A 12 -20.81 1.25 -12.63
CA THR A 12 -21.37 1.30 -13.98
C THR A 12 -21.56 2.77 -14.39
N PRO A 13 -21.43 3.11 -15.69
CA PRO A 13 -21.46 4.51 -16.15
C PRO A 13 -22.69 5.31 -15.71
N ASN A 14 -23.81 4.62 -15.46
CA ASN A 14 -25.10 5.21 -15.11
C ASN A 14 -25.33 5.34 -13.59
N ILE A 15 -24.40 4.90 -12.74
CA ILE A 15 -24.52 5.01 -11.28
C ILE A 15 -23.56 6.11 -10.78
N PRO A 16 -24.09 7.28 -10.39
CA PRO A 16 -23.29 8.31 -9.76
C PRO A 16 -22.67 7.82 -8.45
N LEU A 17 -21.44 8.25 -8.16
CA LEU A 17 -20.77 7.93 -6.91
C LEU A 17 -21.62 8.32 -5.69
N SER A 18 -22.31 9.47 -5.74
CA SER A 18 -23.19 9.92 -4.65
C SER A 18 -24.30 8.92 -4.35
N GLN A 19 -24.96 8.38 -5.38
CA GLN A 19 -26.00 7.37 -5.22
C GLN A 19 -25.46 6.08 -4.59
N PHE A 20 -24.26 5.65 -5.02
CA PHE A 20 -23.59 4.48 -4.45
C PHE A 20 -23.28 4.68 -2.96
N LEU A 21 -22.67 5.82 -2.60
CA LEU A 21 -22.33 6.14 -1.22
C LEU A 21 -23.56 6.28 -0.32
N THR A 22 -24.63 6.93 -0.81
CA THR A 22 -25.93 6.98 -0.11
C THR A 22 -26.48 5.58 0.14
N THR A 23 -26.36 4.69 -0.84
CA THR A 23 -26.81 3.29 -0.69
C THR A 23 -26.03 2.56 0.39
N ILE A 24 -24.69 2.66 0.40
CA ILE A 24 -23.87 2.05 1.47
C ILE A 24 -24.28 2.58 2.84
N HIS A 25 -24.40 3.91 2.97
CA HIS A 25 -24.70 4.54 4.25
C HIS A 25 -26.10 4.19 4.77
N THR A 26 -27.08 4.07 3.88
CA THR A 26 -28.48 3.81 4.27
C THR A 26 -28.81 2.32 4.41
N LYS A 27 -28.06 1.44 3.74
CA LYS A 27 -28.36 -0.01 3.70
C LYS A 27 -27.42 -0.86 4.54
N THR A 28 -26.31 -0.30 5.02
CA THR A 28 -25.29 -1.05 5.78
C THR A 28 -24.83 -0.24 7.00
N SER A 29 -24.20 -0.91 7.97
CA SER A 29 -23.49 -0.24 9.07
C SER A 29 -22.04 0.12 8.71
N LEU A 30 -21.62 -0.11 7.46
CA LEU A 30 -20.26 0.14 7.02
C LEU A 30 -19.97 1.64 7.00
N LYS A 31 -18.87 2.03 7.65
CA LYS A 31 -18.33 3.39 7.62
C LYS A 31 -17.03 3.35 6.84
N PRO A 32 -16.97 3.92 5.62
CA PRO A 32 -15.72 4.04 4.89
C PRO A 32 -14.70 4.82 5.72
N LEU A 33 -13.47 4.32 5.83
CA LEU A 33 -12.38 5.07 6.45
C LEU A 33 -11.95 6.26 5.56
N THR A 34 -11.89 6.03 4.25
CA THR A 34 -11.60 7.06 3.24
C THR A 34 -12.18 6.61 1.90
N ILE A 35 -12.29 7.55 0.95
CA ILE A 35 -12.70 7.30 -0.42
C ILE A 35 -11.71 8.03 -1.31
N ALA A 36 -11.12 7.34 -2.28
CA ALA A 36 -10.17 7.95 -3.19
C ALA A 36 -10.51 7.64 -4.64
N ARG A 37 -10.34 8.63 -5.50
CA ARG A 37 -10.36 8.46 -6.95
C ARG A 37 -8.96 8.09 -7.40
N VAL A 38 -8.81 6.93 -8.04
CA VAL A 38 -7.52 6.55 -8.64
C VAL A 38 -7.16 7.57 -9.71
N ILE A 39 -5.97 8.16 -9.56
CA ILE A 39 -5.42 9.13 -10.52
C ILE A 39 -4.32 8.50 -11.36
N ARG A 40 -3.69 7.44 -10.86
CA ARG A 40 -2.61 6.75 -11.56
C ARG A 40 -2.57 5.27 -11.20
N TRP A 41 -2.61 4.45 -12.24
CA TRP A 41 -2.25 3.04 -12.17
C TRP A 41 -0.78 2.92 -12.47
N ILE A 42 -0.06 2.29 -11.55
CA ILE A 42 1.32 1.87 -11.79
C ILE A 42 1.33 0.37 -12.11
N ILE A 43 0.40 -0.38 -11.51
CA ILE A 43 0.15 -1.79 -11.80
C ILE A 43 -1.35 -2.02 -11.95
N LEU A 44 -1.75 -2.75 -12.99
CA LEU A 44 -3.15 -3.01 -13.35
C LEU A 44 -3.80 -4.09 -12.42
N PRO A 45 -5.02 -3.87 -11.89
CA PRO A 45 -5.68 -4.76 -10.93
C PRO A 45 -6.36 -5.98 -11.59
N THR A 46 -6.58 -7.07 -10.84
CA THR A 46 -6.86 -8.42 -11.39
C THR A 46 -8.31 -8.95 -11.19
N SER A 47 -9.33 -8.17 -11.61
CA SER A 47 -10.78 -8.54 -11.73
C SER A 47 -11.58 -8.65 -10.42
N ILE A 48 -12.88 -8.27 -10.35
CA ILE A 48 -14.05 -8.76 -11.12
C ILE A 48 -14.44 -7.89 -12.33
N SER A 49 -13.70 -7.99 -13.44
CA SER A 49 -14.21 -8.02 -14.84
C SER A 49 -13.03 -8.24 -15.78
N ILE A 50 -13.28 -8.96 -16.88
CA ILE A 50 -12.31 -9.69 -17.70
C ILE A 50 -12.08 -8.90 -18.99
N SER A 51 -10.86 -8.37 -19.21
CA SER A 51 -10.16 -8.23 -20.51
C SER A 51 -9.01 -7.20 -20.50
N GLU A 52 -9.06 -6.14 -19.69
CA GLU A 52 -8.17 -4.97 -19.88
C GLU A 52 -6.90 -4.94 -19.00
N LEU A 53 -6.70 -5.88 -18.05
CA LEU A 53 -5.80 -5.65 -16.90
C LEU A 53 -4.84 -6.81 -16.55
N LEU A 54 -4.45 -7.65 -17.51
CA LEU A 54 -4.09 -9.04 -17.18
C LEU A 54 -2.61 -9.40 -16.93
N ALA A 55 -1.60 -8.68 -17.41
CA ALA A 55 -0.25 -9.27 -17.46
C ALA A 55 0.68 -9.00 -16.25
N GLN A 56 0.51 -7.89 -15.51
CA GLN A 56 1.57 -7.39 -14.62
C GLN A 56 1.48 -7.83 -13.14
N ASN A 57 0.32 -8.27 -12.64
CA ASN A 57 0.13 -8.54 -11.21
C ASN A 57 0.56 -9.97 -10.78
N ILE A 58 0.48 -10.97 -11.66
CA ILE A 58 0.85 -12.36 -11.33
C ILE A 58 2.33 -12.45 -10.92
N GLN A 59 3.21 -11.77 -11.67
CA GLN A 59 4.63 -11.72 -11.36
C GLN A 59 4.94 -11.02 -10.03
N LEU A 60 4.02 -10.23 -9.48
CA LEU A 60 4.24 -9.54 -8.20
C LEU A 60 3.73 -10.36 -7.01
N LEU A 61 2.57 -11.01 -7.15
CA LEU A 61 2.06 -11.87 -6.08
C LEU A 61 2.80 -13.21 -6.02
N HIS A 62 3.28 -13.68 -7.18
CA HIS A 62 4.01 -14.93 -7.35
C HIS A 62 5.27 -14.70 -8.21
N PRO A 63 6.24 -13.88 -7.74
CA PRO A 63 7.47 -13.63 -8.48
C PRO A 63 8.28 -14.92 -8.62
N ALA A 64 8.93 -15.10 -9.77
CA ALA A 64 9.95 -16.12 -9.88
C ALA A 64 11.10 -15.77 -8.90
N PRO A 65 11.80 -16.77 -8.31
CA PRO A 65 12.89 -16.48 -7.38
C PRO A 65 13.98 -15.55 -7.94
N SER A 66 14.18 -15.55 -9.27
CA SER A 66 15.10 -14.64 -9.96
C SER A 66 14.68 -13.17 -9.94
N ASP A 67 13.38 -12.92 -9.78
CA ASP A 67 12.77 -11.59 -9.86
C ASP A 67 12.66 -10.93 -8.48
N ILE A 68 12.96 -11.68 -7.42
CA ILE A 68 12.97 -11.21 -6.03
C ILE A 68 14.37 -10.65 -5.72
N PRO A 69 14.50 -9.34 -5.43
CA PRO A 69 15.77 -8.76 -5.05
C PRO A 69 16.32 -9.40 -3.76
N PRO A 70 17.63 -9.65 -3.65
CA PRO A 70 18.19 -10.21 -2.43
C PRO A 70 18.06 -9.22 -1.26
N LEU A 71 17.75 -9.74 -0.08
CA LEU A 71 17.74 -8.95 1.15
C LEU A 71 19.16 -8.48 1.48
N THR A 72 19.30 -7.23 1.93
CA THR A 72 20.59 -6.61 2.23
C THR A 72 20.98 -6.66 3.71
N GLY A 73 20.10 -7.19 4.58
CA GLY A 73 20.44 -7.55 5.95
C GLY A 73 19.64 -6.83 7.04
N PHE A 74 18.33 -6.64 6.85
CA PHE A 74 17.48 -5.95 7.84
C PHE A 74 17.53 -6.56 9.26
N LEU A 75 17.78 -7.87 9.38
CA LEU A 75 17.87 -8.58 10.67
C LEU A 75 19.14 -8.21 11.45
N THR A 76 20.26 -8.02 10.74
CA THR A 76 21.57 -7.73 11.33
C THR A 76 21.85 -6.24 11.44
N THR A 77 21.07 -5.39 10.76
CA THR A 77 21.24 -3.93 10.82
C THR A 77 20.97 -3.43 12.24
N PRO A 78 21.83 -2.57 12.82
CA PRO A 78 21.54 -1.92 14.10
C PRO A 78 20.23 -1.13 14.05
N LEU A 79 19.42 -1.22 15.11
CA LEU A 79 18.22 -0.39 15.24
C LEU A 79 18.64 1.02 15.63
N LEU A 80 18.24 2.00 14.84
CA LEU A 80 18.66 3.39 15.02
C LEU A 80 17.67 4.21 15.85
N THR A 81 16.45 3.71 16.08
CA THR A 81 15.38 4.46 16.74
C THR A 81 14.36 3.57 17.46
N PRO A 82 13.77 4.06 18.57
CA PRO A 82 12.71 3.36 19.28
C PRO A 82 11.35 3.43 18.58
N THR A 83 11.18 4.31 17.58
CA THR A 83 9.91 4.58 16.88
C THR A 83 10.05 4.41 15.37
N SER A 84 8.95 4.09 14.69
CA SER A 84 8.84 4.00 13.23
C SER A 84 8.03 5.15 12.61
N GLN A 85 7.83 6.25 13.35
CA GLN A 85 7.06 7.41 12.88
C GLN A 85 7.63 8.05 11.61
N ASP A 86 8.94 8.06 11.46
CA ASP A 86 9.64 8.54 10.27
C ASP A 86 9.89 7.43 9.24
N LEU A 87 9.21 6.28 9.37
CA LEU A 87 9.36 5.14 8.46
C LEU A 87 10.78 4.54 8.46
N THR A 88 11.38 4.45 9.65
CA THR A 88 12.58 3.68 9.98
C THR A 88 12.21 2.38 10.69
N LEU A 89 13.08 1.37 10.65
CA LEU A 89 12.84 0.11 11.34
C LEU A 89 13.11 0.25 12.85
N SER A 90 12.05 0.15 13.66
CA SER A 90 12.14 0.11 15.12
C SER A 90 12.20 -1.32 15.66
N GLY A 91 12.63 -1.49 16.91
CA GLY A 91 12.66 -2.79 17.59
C GLY A 91 11.31 -3.50 17.64
N PRO A 92 10.22 -2.83 18.07
CA PRO A 92 8.88 -3.40 18.04
C PRO A 92 8.44 -3.82 16.64
N LEU A 93 8.69 -2.99 15.62
CA LEU A 93 8.33 -3.32 14.24
C LEU A 93 9.11 -4.52 13.72
N ARG A 94 10.43 -4.58 13.96
CA ARG A 94 11.25 -5.75 13.61
C ARG A 94 10.74 -7.01 14.28
N SER A 95 10.44 -6.95 15.58
CA SER A 95 9.94 -8.09 16.35
C SER A 95 8.62 -8.61 15.79
N TRP A 96 7.70 -7.73 15.39
CA TRP A 96 6.45 -8.11 14.74
C TRP A 96 6.69 -8.72 13.36
N ILE A 97 7.54 -8.12 12.51
CA ILE A 97 7.85 -8.65 11.17
C ILE A 97 8.43 -10.08 11.24
N THR A 98 9.18 -10.39 12.30
CA THR A 98 9.77 -11.72 12.52
C THR A 98 8.87 -12.69 13.29
N SER A 99 7.68 -12.26 13.75
CA SER A 99 6.79 -13.13 14.53
C SER A 99 6.06 -14.13 13.62
N SER A 100 5.53 -15.19 14.23
CA SER A 100 4.65 -16.14 13.54
C SER A 100 3.27 -15.56 13.16
N SER A 101 2.92 -14.37 13.65
CA SER A 101 1.67 -13.68 13.32
C SER A 101 1.80 -12.74 12.13
N ALA A 102 3.02 -12.51 11.63
CA ALA A 102 3.23 -11.72 10.43
C ALA A 102 2.69 -12.46 9.19
N PRO A 103 2.04 -11.76 8.23
CA PRO A 103 1.62 -12.36 6.98
C PRO A 103 2.82 -12.93 6.21
N THR A 104 2.59 -14.07 5.56
CA THR A 104 3.56 -14.70 4.66
C THR A 104 3.27 -14.32 3.22
N GLY A 105 4.30 -14.37 2.37
CA GLY A 105 4.19 -14.00 0.96
C GLY A 105 4.17 -12.49 0.71
N ALA A 106 3.67 -12.12 -0.49
CA ALA A 106 3.57 -10.75 -0.95
C ALA A 106 2.64 -9.91 -0.08
N VAL A 107 3.02 -8.64 0.11
CA VAL A 107 2.22 -7.66 0.86
C VAL A 107 2.06 -6.38 0.07
N SER A 108 0.97 -5.68 0.36
CA SER A 108 0.68 -4.35 -0.13
C SER A 108 0.54 -3.39 1.05
N MET A 109 1.26 -2.28 0.99
CA MET A 109 1.27 -1.23 2.00
C MET A 109 0.35 -0.11 1.55
N LEU A 110 -0.85 -0.03 2.12
CA LEU A 110 -1.75 1.09 1.91
C LEU A 110 -1.26 2.26 2.76
N ASN A 111 -0.79 3.31 2.09
CA ASN A 111 -0.41 4.58 2.67
C ASN A 111 -1.60 5.52 2.59
N LEU A 112 -2.02 6.07 3.73
CA LEU A 112 -2.86 7.24 3.82
C LEU A 112 -1.96 8.45 4.10
N LEU A 113 -2.09 9.50 3.30
CA LEU A 113 -1.14 10.60 3.27
C LEU A 113 -1.89 11.93 3.45
N SER A 114 -1.44 12.70 4.43
CA SER A 114 -1.92 14.03 4.69
C SER A 114 -0.73 14.98 4.58
N PHE A 115 -0.78 15.96 3.68
CA PHE A 115 0.33 16.85 3.41
C PHE A 115 0.31 18.08 4.30
N LEU A 116 1.50 18.63 4.56
CA LEU A 116 1.61 20.00 5.03
C LEU A 116 1.21 20.98 3.91
N PRO A 117 0.68 22.17 4.24
CA PRO A 117 0.30 23.17 3.23
C PRO A 117 1.45 23.48 2.27
N GLY A 118 1.19 23.35 0.96
CA GLY A 118 2.17 23.62 -0.10
C GLY A 118 3.30 22.59 -0.22
N LYS A 119 3.25 21.46 0.49
CA LYS A 119 4.32 20.44 0.49
C LYS A 119 4.09 19.23 -0.41
N LYS A 120 2.95 19.16 -1.10
CA LYS A 120 2.64 18.07 -2.04
C LYS A 120 3.74 17.85 -3.08
N ASP A 121 4.26 18.90 -3.70
CA ASP A 121 5.31 18.77 -4.72
C ASP A 121 6.62 18.20 -4.16
N GLN A 122 6.92 18.47 -2.88
CA GLN A 122 8.06 17.87 -2.20
C GLN A 122 7.86 16.35 -2.03
N TYR A 123 6.64 15.93 -1.68
CA TYR A 123 6.29 14.52 -1.60
C TYR A 123 6.31 13.82 -2.97
N LEU A 124 5.89 14.51 -4.05
CA LEU A 124 5.97 13.96 -5.40
C LEU A 124 7.43 13.69 -5.82
N LYS A 125 8.39 14.52 -5.38
CA LYS A 125 9.82 14.24 -5.55
C LYS A 125 10.24 12.96 -4.81
N TYR A 126 9.77 12.75 -3.59
CA TYR A 126 9.97 11.48 -2.88
C TYR A 126 9.48 10.29 -3.71
N GLY A 127 8.26 10.36 -4.25
CA GLY A 127 7.69 9.29 -5.07
C GLY A 127 8.51 9.00 -6.35
N ALA A 128 9.03 10.04 -6.98
CA ALA A 128 9.88 9.91 -8.17
C ALA A 128 11.22 9.22 -7.86
N GLU A 129 11.91 9.65 -6.79
CA GLU A 129 13.19 9.04 -6.36
C GLU A 129 13.00 7.59 -5.90
N PHE A 130 11.91 7.32 -5.18
CA PHE A 130 11.54 5.96 -4.77
C PHE A 130 11.35 5.05 -5.99
N ALA A 131 10.61 5.51 -7.00
CA ALA A 131 10.37 4.73 -8.23
C ALA A 131 11.63 4.56 -9.09
N ALA A 132 12.52 5.57 -9.12
CA ALA A 132 13.70 5.56 -9.98
C ALA A 132 14.77 4.56 -9.52
N SER A 133 14.97 4.39 -8.20
CA SER A 133 16.13 3.63 -7.71
C SER A 133 15.88 2.75 -6.50
N ILE A 134 15.03 3.14 -5.56
CA ILE A 134 14.91 2.43 -4.28
C ILE A 134 13.95 1.24 -4.41
N GLY A 135 12.83 1.45 -5.07
CA GLY A 135 11.78 0.46 -5.25
C GLY A 135 12.31 -0.81 -5.93
N SER A 136 12.92 -0.67 -7.11
CA SER A 136 13.46 -1.81 -7.87
C SER A 136 14.56 -2.57 -7.12
N ARG A 137 15.43 -1.88 -6.37
CA ARG A 137 16.52 -2.52 -5.61
C ARG A 137 16.05 -3.31 -4.39
N ARG A 138 14.87 -3.00 -3.85
CA ARG A 138 14.36 -3.61 -2.61
C ARG A 138 12.98 -4.26 -2.77
N GLY A 139 12.52 -4.43 -4.01
CA GLY A 139 11.24 -5.06 -4.36
C GLY A 139 10.01 -4.17 -4.21
N GLY A 140 10.16 -2.91 -3.79
CA GLY A 140 9.06 -1.97 -3.63
C GLY A 140 8.51 -1.50 -4.98
N THR A 141 7.23 -1.73 -5.26
CA THR A 141 6.60 -1.24 -6.49
C THR A 141 5.29 -0.53 -6.16
N ALA A 142 5.13 0.74 -6.53
CA ALA A 142 3.83 1.39 -6.41
C ALA A 142 2.80 0.66 -7.29
N LYS A 143 1.59 0.41 -6.80
CA LYS A 143 0.47 -0.17 -7.56
C LYS A 143 -0.53 0.90 -7.97
N ILE A 144 -0.94 1.73 -7.01
CA ILE A 144 -2.04 2.69 -7.15
C ILE A 144 -1.64 4.00 -6.47
N VAL A 145 -1.96 5.12 -7.10
CA VAL A 145 -2.05 6.43 -6.44
C VAL A 145 -3.46 6.99 -6.66
N GLY A 146 -4.10 7.42 -5.57
CA GLY A 146 -5.43 8.00 -5.61
C GLY A 146 -5.50 9.32 -4.85
N SER A 147 -6.30 10.25 -5.35
CA SER A 147 -6.65 11.47 -4.60
C SER A 147 -7.91 11.21 -3.78
N VAL A 148 -7.85 11.51 -2.49
CA VAL A 148 -9.01 11.37 -1.60
C VAL A 148 -10.09 12.36 -2.00
N ILE A 149 -11.34 11.89 -2.03
CA ILE A 149 -12.53 12.65 -2.39
C ILE A 149 -13.56 12.59 -1.26
N GLY A 150 -14.43 13.59 -1.20
CA GLY A 150 -15.42 13.74 -0.12
C GLY A 150 -15.12 14.93 0.78
N GLU A 151 -15.99 15.12 1.78
CA GLU A 151 -15.96 16.23 2.73
C GLU A 151 -15.98 15.71 4.18
N GLY A 152 -15.67 16.58 5.15
CA GLY A 152 -15.69 16.24 6.56
C GLY A 152 -14.60 15.25 6.96
N GLU A 153 -14.92 14.30 7.83
CA GLU A 153 -13.98 13.31 8.39
C GLU A 153 -13.31 12.45 7.31
N LEU A 154 -13.96 12.21 6.17
CA LEU A 154 -13.37 11.45 5.05
C LEU A 154 -12.21 12.18 4.37
N LYS A 155 -12.08 13.49 4.59
CA LYS A 155 -11.08 14.38 3.97
C LYS A 155 -9.88 14.69 4.88
N GLU A 156 -9.72 13.94 5.96
CA GLU A 156 -8.52 14.00 6.81
C GLU A 156 -7.23 13.69 6.02
N TRP A 157 -7.36 12.82 5.01
CA TRP A 157 -6.31 12.42 4.10
C TRP A 157 -6.41 13.16 2.75
N ASP A 158 -5.27 13.44 2.14
CA ASP A 158 -5.17 14.08 0.83
C ASP A 158 -5.04 13.03 -0.29
N GLU A 159 -4.21 12.01 -0.07
CA GLU A 159 -3.90 10.97 -1.05
C GLU A 159 -3.81 9.59 -0.41
N ILE A 160 -4.01 8.58 -1.25
CA ILE A 160 -3.64 7.20 -0.95
C ILE A 160 -2.55 6.73 -1.91
N ALA A 161 -1.67 5.86 -1.42
CA ALA A 161 -0.76 5.11 -2.27
C ALA A 161 -0.74 3.64 -1.83
N LEU A 162 -0.89 2.71 -2.76
CA LEU A 162 -0.75 1.28 -2.49
C LEU A 162 0.60 0.83 -3.05
N ALA A 163 1.50 0.33 -2.21
CA ALA A 163 2.83 -0.12 -2.63
C ALA A 163 3.03 -1.61 -2.34
N HIS A 164 3.38 -2.37 -3.36
CA HIS A 164 3.69 -3.79 -3.29
C HIS A 164 5.12 -4.05 -2.79
N TYR A 165 5.30 -5.15 -2.04
CA TYR A 165 6.58 -5.78 -1.76
C TYR A 165 6.48 -7.31 -1.87
N PRO A 166 7.53 -8.02 -2.30
CA PRO A 166 7.55 -9.48 -2.38
C PRO A 166 7.36 -10.15 -1.02
N SER A 167 7.77 -9.49 0.07
CA SER A 167 7.46 -9.90 1.44
C SER A 167 7.62 -8.76 2.44
N LEU A 168 7.15 -8.96 3.67
CA LEU A 168 7.41 -8.04 4.78
C LEU A 168 8.91 -7.85 5.07
N ALA A 169 9.74 -8.86 4.82
CA ALA A 169 11.19 -8.75 4.95
C ALA A 169 11.77 -7.73 3.97
N HIS A 170 11.27 -7.67 2.73
CA HIS A 170 11.69 -6.68 1.74
C HIS A 170 11.27 -5.26 2.12
N PHE A 171 10.06 -5.11 2.67
CA PHE A 171 9.65 -3.84 3.25
C PHE A 171 10.58 -3.42 4.39
N ALA A 172 10.87 -4.31 5.34
CA ALA A 172 11.79 -4.04 6.45
C ALA A 172 13.20 -3.66 5.99
N ASP A 173 13.71 -4.36 4.97
CA ASP A 173 15.02 -4.12 4.37
C ASP A 173 15.10 -2.73 3.74
N MET A 174 14.01 -2.27 3.12
CA MET A 174 13.88 -0.89 2.67
C MET A 174 13.95 0.13 3.81
N LEU A 175 13.28 -0.13 4.94
CA LEU A 175 13.34 0.78 6.10
C LEU A 175 14.75 0.90 6.70
N THR A 176 15.63 -0.07 6.46
CA THR A 176 17.02 -0.06 6.95
C THR A 176 18.03 0.55 5.96
N GLY A 177 17.61 0.82 4.72
CA GLY A 177 18.50 1.33 3.68
C GLY A 177 18.85 2.80 3.84
N GLU A 178 20.14 3.14 3.94
CA GLU A 178 20.55 4.55 4.06
C GLU A 178 20.18 5.36 2.80
N ASP A 179 20.28 4.74 1.64
CA ASP A 179 19.84 5.29 0.35
C ASP A 179 18.35 5.64 0.33
N TYR A 180 17.51 4.81 0.95
CA TYR A 180 16.11 5.13 1.17
C TYR A 180 15.95 6.25 2.20
N GLN A 181 16.65 6.14 3.34
CA GLN A 181 16.48 7.08 4.45
C GLN A 181 16.92 8.50 4.09
N GLU A 182 17.92 8.68 3.23
CA GLU A 182 18.28 9.99 2.69
C GLU A 182 17.13 10.65 1.93
N VAL A 183 16.50 9.91 1.01
CA VAL A 183 15.36 10.38 0.21
C VAL A 183 14.14 10.62 1.11
N ASN A 184 13.88 9.71 2.04
CA ASN A 184 12.81 9.79 3.03
C ASN A 184 12.93 11.06 3.89
N ARG A 185 14.09 11.29 4.53
CA ARG A 185 14.33 12.48 5.36
C ARG A 185 14.24 13.78 4.55
N LYS A 186 14.79 13.78 3.32
CA LYS A 186 14.86 14.97 2.48
C LYS A 186 13.51 15.38 1.89
N TYR A 187 12.69 14.42 1.47
CA TYR A 187 11.50 14.70 0.67
C TYR A 187 10.19 14.21 1.28
N ARG A 188 10.19 13.18 2.12
CA ARG A 188 8.95 12.61 2.71
C ARG A 188 8.63 13.23 4.07
N VAL A 189 9.50 13.07 5.06
CA VAL A 189 9.19 13.39 6.48
C VAL A 189 8.70 14.82 6.65
N GLY A 190 9.43 15.81 6.11
CA GLY A 190 9.06 17.22 6.20
C GLY A 190 7.92 17.68 5.27
N SER A 191 7.30 16.76 4.53
CA SER A 191 6.17 17.07 3.63
C SER A 191 4.81 16.59 4.16
N LEU A 192 4.82 15.67 5.13
CA LEU A 192 3.61 15.05 5.67
C LEU A 192 3.23 15.74 6.98
N ARG A 193 1.96 16.11 7.07
CA ARG A 193 1.30 16.49 8.33
C ARG A 193 1.02 15.22 9.14
N ASP A 194 0.54 14.18 8.47
CA ASP A 194 0.26 12.88 9.07
C ASP A 194 0.39 11.77 8.01
N THR A 195 0.61 10.54 8.47
CA THR A 195 0.68 9.34 7.64
C THR A 195 0.23 8.11 8.42
N CYS A 196 -0.58 7.28 7.79
CA CYS A 196 -0.91 5.94 8.28
C CYS A 196 -0.50 4.91 7.23
N ILE A 197 0.12 3.81 7.66
CA ILE A 197 0.46 2.71 6.76
C ILE A 197 -0.19 1.45 7.29
N LEU A 198 -1.06 0.87 6.48
CA LEU A 198 -1.72 -0.40 6.75
C LEU A 198 -1.06 -1.48 5.88
N CYS A 199 -0.49 -2.49 6.54
CA CYS A 199 -0.04 -3.69 5.86
C CYS A 199 -1.26 -4.54 5.49
N THR A 200 -1.39 -4.88 4.21
CA THR A 200 -2.49 -5.71 3.70
C THR A 200 -1.96 -6.88 2.89
N SER A 201 -2.71 -7.99 2.94
CA SER A 201 -2.54 -9.13 2.05
C SER A 201 -3.61 -9.07 0.97
N GLU A 202 -3.25 -9.45 -0.25
CA GLU A 202 -4.22 -9.53 -1.35
C GLU A 202 -4.88 -10.90 -1.34
N LEU A 203 -6.21 -10.90 -1.43
CA LEU A 203 -7.00 -12.12 -1.52
C LEU A 203 -7.42 -12.30 -2.98
N GLU A 204 -7.07 -13.44 -3.56
CA GLU A 204 -7.68 -13.87 -4.80
C GLU A 204 -9.12 -14.29 -4.51
N LEU A 205 -10.08 -13.61 -5.14
CA LEU A 205 -11.47 -14.03 -5.08
C LEU A 205 -11.65 -15.08 -6.18
N ASP A 206 -11.80 -16.34 -5.81
CA ASP A 206 -12.06 -17.43 -6.76
C ASP A 206 -13.22 -17.04 -7.68
N ALA A 207 -12.94 -16.93 -8.98
CA ALA A 207 -13.94 -16.67 -10.01
C ALA A 207 -14.75 -17.96 -10.29
N GLY A 208 -15.51 -18.42 -9.29
CA GLY A 208 -16.61 -19.37 -9.42
C GLY A 208 -16.24 -20.84 -9.69
N GLY A 209 -16.50 -21.70 -8.70
CA GLY A 209 -17.01 -23.05 -8.95
C GLY A 209 -16.32 -24.20 -8.22
N GLY A 210 -16.78 -24.50 -7.00
CA GLY A 210 -16.74 -25.88 -6.46
C GLY A 210 -15.65 -26.20 -5.44
N GLY A 211 -15.98 -25.99 -4.16
CA GLY A 211 -15.51 -26.86 -3.07
C GLY A 211 -14.01 -26.79 -2.74
N GLY A 212 -13.59 -25.75 -2.05
CA GLY A 212 -12.31 -25.73 -1.35
C GLY A 212 -12.23 -24.50 -0.48
N GLY A 213 -12.44 -24.65 0.83
CA GLY A 213 -12.47 -23.53 1.75
C GLY A 213 -11.19 -22.69 1.67
N ALA A 214 -11.37 -21.37 1.63
CA ALA A 214 -10.29 -20.42 1.86
C ALA A 214 -9.58 -20.79 3.16
N LYS A 215 -8.34 -21.26 3.07
CA LYS A 215 -7.48 -21.42 4.25
C LYS A 215 -6.95 -20.04 4.60
N LEU A 216 -7.49 -19.51 5.69
CA LEU A 216 -6.89 -18.42 6.47
C LEU A 216 -5.56 -18.89 7.07
#